data_AF-A0A2H0DY72-F1
#
_entry.id   AF-A0A2H0DY72-F1
#
_cell.length_a   1.000
_cell.length_b   1.000
_cell.length_c   1.000
_cell.angle_alpha   90.00
_cell.angle_beta   90.00
_cell.angle_gamma   90.00
#
_symmetry.space_group_name_H-M   'P 1'
#
loop_
_entity.id
_entity.type
_entity.pdbx_description
1 polymer ?
#
loop_
_entity_poly.entity_id
_entity_poly.type
_entity_poly.pdbx_seq_one_letter_code
_entity_poly.pdbx_strand_id
1 'polypeptide(L)'
;MYSRNIIVIITLITGLFILYKYKKKIGQELIIAFLFALFITSYVEYIYTGVNMTIGTINVFPLVSWTGGLVFIREIYEMINIKYKIIYFSFLYLGLILFVEYVGYHILGIQLDSNYPGLWGLDVLHVPWFQQIFYITAGPIYLLVTDYLNVK
;
A
#
# COMPACT_ATOMS: atom_id res chain seq x y z
N MET A 1 15.97 -10.64 15.83
CA MET A 1 16.07 -10.61 14.36
C MET A 1 15.03 -11.54 13.69
N TYR A 2 14.87 -12.79 14.14
CA TYR A 2 13.88 -13.75 13.58
C TYR A 2 12.40 -13.31 13.67
N SER A 3 12.01 -12.54 14.69
CA SER A 3 10.61 -12.11 14.88
C SER A 3 10.10 -11.17 13.80
N ARG A 4 10.95 -10.31 13.22
CA ARG A 4 10.55 -9.36 12.16
C ARG A 4 10.24 -10.08 10.84
N ASN A 5 11.02 -11.11 10.52
CA ASN A 5 10.84 -11.92 9.31
C ASN A 5 9.51 -12.68 9.37
N ILE A 6 9.18 -13.22 10.54
CA ILE A 6 7.92 -13.95 10.77
C ILE A 6 6.72 -13.02 10.58
N ILE A 7 6.78 -11.78 11.07
CA ILE A 7 5.68 -10.81 10.91
C ILE A 7 5.46 -10.46 9.43
N VAL A 8 6.52 -10.16 8.68
CA VAL A 8 6.40 -9.84 7.24
C VAL A 8 5.83 -11.03 6.46
N ILE A 9 6.31 -12.24 6.75
CA ILE A 9 5.83 -13.47 6.11
C ILE A 9 4.35 -13.73 6.48
N ILE A 10 3.96 -13.56 7.74
CA ILE A 10 2.56 -13.70 8.17
C ILE A 10 1.68 -12.66 7.46
N THR A 11 2.10 -11.41 7.35
CA THR A 11 1.36 -10.36 6.65
C THR A 11 1.17 -10.70 5.17
N LEU A 12 2.23 -11.16 4.49
CA LEU A 12 2.17 -11.61 3.10
C LEU A 12 1.27 -12.83 2.92
N ILE A 13 1.39 -13.83 3.78
CA ILE A 13 0.54 -15.04 3.74
C ILE A 13 -0.92 -14.69 4.00
N THR A 14 -1.19 -13.80 4.95
CA THR A 14 -2.56 -13.37 5.28
C THR A 14 -3.16 -12.57 4.12
N GLY A 15 -2.39 -11.66 3.52
CA GLY A 15 -2.79 -10.94 2.31
C GLY A 15 -3.10 -11.88 1.14
N LEU A 16 -2.22 -12.84 0.86
CA LEU A 16 -2.43 -13.85 -0.18
C LEU A 16 -3.62 -14.78 0.12
N PHE A 17 -3.86 -15.12 1.38
CA PHE A 17 -4.98 -15.94 1.81
C PHE A 17 -6.32 -15.22 1.66
N ILE A 18 -6.37 -13.92 2.00
CA ILE A 18 -7.53 -13.06 1.74
C ILE A 18 -7.78 -13.01 0.23
N LEU A 19 -6.77 -12.71 -0.58
CA LEU A 19 -6.89 -12.70 -2.05
C LEU A 19 -7.38 -14.04 -2.61
N TYR A 20 -6.88 -15.16 -2.09
CA TYR A 20 -7.32 -16.50 -2.48
C TYR A 20 -8.79 -16.77 -2.15
N LYS A 21 -9.25 -16.36 -0.95
CA LYS A 21 -10.61 -16.63 -0.48
C LYS A 21 -11.66 -15.84 -1.27
N TYR A 22 -11.31 -14.66 -1.78
CA TYR A 22 -12.21 -13.78 -2.54
C TYR A 22 -12.03 -13.87 -4.08
N LYS A 23 -11.33 -14.91 -4.57
CA LYS A 23 -10.97 -15.21 -5.97
C LYS A 23 -12.06 -15.07 -7.06
N LYS A 24 -13.34 -15.06 -6.71
CA LYS A 24 -14.45 -15.01 -7.71
C LYS A 24 -14.77 -13.59 -8.20
N LYS A 25 -14.25 -12.55 -7.54
CA LYS A 25 -14.48 -11.14 -7.90
C LYS A 25 -13.21 -10.31 -8.06
N ILE A 26 -12.13 -10.71 -7.37
CA ILE A 26 -10.79 -10.10 -7.38
C ILE A 26 -10.04 -10.28 -8.71
N GLY A 27 -10.55 -9.68 -9.78
CA GLY A 27 -9.92 -9.72 -11.10
C GLY A 27 -9.33 -8.35 -11.44
N GLN A 28 -10.21 -7.43 -11.79
CA GLN A 28 -9.81 -6.15 -12.38
C GLN A 28 -9.22 -5.21 -11.32
N GLU A 29 -9.78 -5.18 -10.12
CA GLU A 29 -9.31 -4.40 -8.97
C GLU A 29 -7.88 -4.79 -8.57
N LEU A 30 -7.56 -6.08 -8.60
CA LEU A 30 -6.22 -6.59 -8.29
C LEU A 30 -5.24 -6.25 -9.41
N ILE A 31 -5.65 -6.40 -10.67
CA ILE A 31 -4.81 -6.02 -11.81
C ILE A 31 -4.51 -4.52 -11.76
N ILE A 32 -5.51 -3.67 -11.54
CA ILE A 32 -5.32 -2.22 -11.45
C ILE A 32 -4.43 -1.87 -10.25
N ALA A 33 -4.67 -2.45 -9.07
CA ALA A 33 -3.84 -2.23 -7.88
C ALA A 33 -2.39 -2.67 -8.10
N PHE A 34 -2.20 -3.82 -8.74
CA PHE A 34 -0.90 -4.34 -9.10
C PHE A 34 -0.17 -3.43 -10.07
N LEU A 35 -0.86 -2.88 -11.08
CA LEU A 35 -0.26 -1.94 -12.03
C LEU A 35 0.15 -0.62 -11.36
N PHE A 36 -0.66 -0.10 -10.42
CA PHE A 36 -0.30 1.06 -9.60
C PHE A 36 0.93 0.80 -8.75
N ALA A 37 0.94 -0.34 -8.05
CA ALA A 37 2.06 -0.76 -7.21
C ALA A 37 3.32 -1.00 -8.05
N LEU A 38 3.19 -1.64 -9.21
CA LEU A 38 4.28 -1.92 -10.13
C LEU A 38 4.86 -0.63 -10.70
N PHE A 39 4.01 0.33 -11.09
CA PHE A 39 4.47 1.63 -11.57
C PHE A 39 5.39 2.32 -10.56
N ILE A 40 4.98 2.44 -9.30
CA ILE A 40 5.80 3.15 -8.32
C ILE A 40 7.03 2.35 -7.89
N THR A 41 6.91 1.02 -7.73
CA THR A 41 8.02 0.16 -7.28
C THR A 41 9.03 -0.17 -8.37
N SER A 42 8.69 0.05 -9.64
CA SER A 42 9.64 -0.04 -10.76
C SER A 42 10.32 1.30 -11.07
N TYR A 43 9.64 2.41 -10.79
CA TYR A 43 10.21 3.75 -10.97
C TYR A 43 11.17 4.13 -9.85
N VAL A 44 10.95 3.61 -8.64
CA VAL A 44 11.74 3.93 -7.44
C VAL A 44 12.17 2.66 -6.76
N GLU A 45 13.45 2.58 -6.41
CA GLU A 45 13.96 1.53 -5.56
C GLU A 45 13.52 1.72 -4.10
N TYR A 46 12.74 0.76 -3.62
CA TYR A 46 12.39 0.65 -2.20
C TYR A 46 13.41 -0.23 -1.51
N ILE A 47 14.45 0.39 -0.95
CA ILE A 47 15.47 -0.28 -0.15
C ILE A 47 15.17 0.01 1.31
N TYR A 48 15.01 -1.04 2.11
CA TYR A 48 14.82 -0.95 3.55
C TYR A 48 16.13 -1.27 4.27
N THR A 49 16.35 -0.66 5.44
CA THR A 49 17.53 -0.89 6.28
C THR A 49 17.64 -2.32 6.83
N GLY A 50 16.54 -3.08 6.74
CA GLY A 50 16.46 -4.47 7.18
C GLY A 50 16.35 -5.46 6.01
N VAL A 51 15.19 -6.09 5.89
CA VAL A 51 14.97 -7.17 4.92
C VAL A 51 14.48 -6.59 3.60
N ASN A 52 15.20 -6.91 2.53
CA ASN A 52 14.82 -6.61 1.15
C ASN A 52 14.56 -7.91 0.42
N MET A 53 13.34 -8.08 -0.11
CA MET A 53 12.99 -9.22 -0.94
C MET A 53 12.79 -8.70 -2.36
N THR A 54 13.76 -8.88 -3.24
CA THR A 54 13.73 -8.27 -4.59
C THR A 54 13.61 -9.31 -5.70
N ILE A 55 12.96 -8.92 -6.79
CA ILE A 55 13.02 -9.60 -8.09
C ILE A 55 13.57 -8.57 -9.08
N GLY A 56 14.83 -8.73 -9.49
CA GLY A 56 15.56 -7.66 -10.17
C GLY A 56 15.72 -6.45 -9.24
N THR A 57 15.29 -5.27 -9.70
CA THR A 57 15.30 -4.02 -8.93
C THR A 57 14.02 -3.79 -8.11
N ILE A 58 12.99 -4.62 -8.31
CA ILE A 58 11.68 -4.41 -7.68
C ILE A 58 11.64 -5.12 -6.34
N ASN A 59 11.41 -4.37 -5.26
CA ASN A 59 11.16 -4.95 -3.95
C ASN A 59 9.72 -5.49 -3.88
N VAL A 60 9.61 -6.79 -3.66
CA VAL A 60 8.36 -7.55 -3.58
C VAL A 60 7.53 -7.14 -2.36
N PHE A 61 8.18 -6.75 -1.26
CA PHE A 61 7.47 -6.34 -0.06
C PHE A 61 6.53 -5.13 -0.27
N PRO A 62 7.01 -3.97 -0.78
CA PRO A 62 6.13 -2.84 -1.07
C PRO A 62 5.20 -3.14 -2.24
N LEU A 63 5.61 -3.91 -3.25
CA LEU A 63 4.73 -4.30 -4.36
C LEU A 63 3.48 -5.02 -3.86
N VAL A 64 3.65 -6.04 -3.01
CA VAL A 64 2.54 -6.81 -2.44
C VAL A 64 1.76 -5.97 -1.43
N SER A 65 2.44 -5.18 -0.58
CA SER A 65 1.79 -4.33 0.41
C SER A 65 0.89 -3.27 -0.23
N TRP A 66 1.38 -2.59 -1.28
CA TRP A 66 0.60 -1.64 -2.07
C TRP A 66 -0.60 -2.32 -2.74
N THR A 67 -0.35 -3.43 -3.44
CA THR A 67 -1.41 -4.17 -4.14
C THR A 67 -2.50 -4.61 -3.16
N GLY A 68 -2.12 -5.23 -2.05
CA GLY A 68 -3.05 -5.73 -1.04
C GLY A 68 -3.79 -4.62 -0.31
N GLY A 69 -3.11 -3.53 0.04
CA GLY A 69 -3.72 -2.39 0.72
C GLY A 69 -4.76 -1.68 -0.15
N LEU A 70 -4.47 -1.50 -1.45
CA LEU A 70 -5.42 -0.93 -2.41
C LEU A 70 -6.65 -1.83 -2.59
N VAL A 71 -6.46 -3.13 -2.83
CA VAL A 71 -7.58 -4.06 -2.94
C VAL A 71 -8.41 -4.07 -1.65
N PHE A 72 -7.77 -4.10 -0.49
CA PHE A 72 -8.45 -4.08 0.80
C PHE A 72 -9.32 -2.83 0.99
N ILE A 73 -8.81 -1.64 0.65
CA ILE A 73 -9.62 -0.42 0.76
C ILE A 73 -10.78 -0.42 -0.25
N ARG A 74 -10.61 -1.02 -1.44
CA ARG A 74 -11.71 -1.20 -2.43
C ARG A 74 -12.80 -2.13 -1.92
N GLU A 75 -12.44 -3.23 -1.28
CA GLU A 75 -13.44 -4.15 -0.70
C GLU A 75 -14.28 -3.43 0.37
N ILE A 76 -13.62 -2.72 1.29
CA ILE A 76 -14.34 -1.94 2.32
C ILE A 76 -15.19 -0.84 1.66
N TYR A 77 -14.64 -0.19 0.63
CA TYR A 77 -15.37 0.78 -0.17
C TYR A 77 -16.66 0.14 -0.66
N GLU A 78 -16.63 -0.92 -1.47
CA GLU A 78 -17.84 -1.54 -2.04
C GLU A 78 -18.89 -1.99 -1.01
N MET A 79 -18.47 -2.41 0.19
CA MET A 79 -19.40 -2.84 1.24
C MET A 79 -20.25 -1.70 1.84
N ILE A 80 -19.82 -0.43 1.71
CA ILE A 80 -20.44 0.70 2.39
C ILE A 80 -21.10 1.64 1.38
N ASN A 81 -22.40 1.92 1.56
CA ASN A 81 -23.15 2.87 0.73
C ASN A 81 -23.48 4.13 1.52
N ILE A 82 -22.67 5.18 1.36
CA ILE A 82 -22.84 6.47 2.03
C ILE A 82 -22.69 7.63 1.04
N LYS A 83 -23.33 8.76 1.32
CA LYS A 83 -23.13 9.99 0.54
C LYS A 83 -21.68 10.47 0.68
N TYR A 84 -21.07 10.94 -0.41
CA TYR A 84 -19.67 11.38 -0.45
C TYR A 84 -18.65 10.29 -0.06
N LYS A 85 -18.97 9.02 -0.33
CA LYS A 85 -18.15 7.84 -0.07
C LYS A 85 -16.67 8.03 -0.41
N ILE A 86 -16.34 8.57 -1.59
CA ILE A 86 -14.96 8.79 -2.01
C ILE A 86 -14.16 9.70 -1.06
N ILE A 87 -14.79 10.73 -0.48
CA ILE A 87 -14.13 11.65 0.45
C ILE A 87 -13.82 10.92 1.76
N TYR A 88 -14.78 10.21 2.32
CA TYR A 88 -14.59 9.45 3.56
C TYR A 88 -13.49 8.39 3.41
N PHE A 89 -13.50 7.65 2.30
CA PHE A 89 -12.50 6.63 2.06
C PHE A 89 -11.13 7.19 1.72
N SER A 90 -11.05 8.40 1.14
CA SER A 90 -9.79 9.12 0.95
C SER A 90 -9.16 9.47 2.31
N PHE A 91 -9.94 9.99 3.26
CA PHE A 91 -9.45 10.26 4.62
C PHE A 91 -9.11 8.98 5.39
N LEU A 92 -9.93 7.93 5.27
CA LEU A 92 -9.65 6.63 5.87
C LEU A 92 -8.33 6.06 5.36
N TYR A 93 -8.12 6.08 4.04
CA TYR A 93 -6.88 5.66 3.40
C TYR A 93 -5.68 6.45 3.93
N LEU A 94 -5.78 7.78 3.99
CA LEU A 94 -4.70 8.63 4.52
C LEU A 94 -4.40 8.30 5.99
N GLY A 95 -5.43 8.11 6.81
CA GLY A 95 -5.24 7.70 8.20
C GLY A 95 -4.55 6.35 8.32
N LEU A 96 -4.97 5.36 7.52
CA LEU A 96 -4.38 4.03 7.51
C LEU A 96 -2.93 4.03 7.04
N ILE A 97 -2.60 4.76 5.97
CA ILE A 97 -1.22 4.77 5.47
C ILE A 97 -0.26 5.46 6.44
N LEU A 98 -0.68 6.59 7.03
CA LEU A 98 0.12 7.26 8.07
C LEU A 98 0.28 6.37 9.31
N PHE A 99 -0.76 5.65 9.70
CA PHE A 99 -0.70 4.70 10.81
C PHE A 99 0.26 3.55 10.52
N VAL A 100 0.18 2.93 9.34
CA VAL A 100 1.06 1.82 8.95
C VAL A 100 2.51 2.29 8.86
N GLU A 101 2.76 3.47 8.28
CA GLU A 101 4.09 4.08 8.23
C GLU A 101 4.64 4.32 9.64
N TYR A 102 3.83 4.90 10.54
CA TYR A 102 4.23 5.13 11.92
C TYR A 102 4.58 3.84 12.66
N VAL A 103 3.72 2.81 12.55
CA VAL A 103 3.95 1.49 13.16
C VAL A 103 5.19 0.83 12.55
N GLY A 104 5.32 0.87 11.22
CA GLY A 104 6.48 0.36 10.50
C GLY A 104 7.76 0.99 11.00
N TYR A 105 7.81 2.32 11.04
CA TYR A 105 8.99 3.10 11.37
C TYR A 105 9.39 3.01 12.84
N HIS A 106 8.46 3.30 13.77
CA HIS A 106 8.76 3.43 15.20
C HIS A 106 8.65 2.14 16.00
N ILE A 107 7.74 1.23 15.62
CA ILE A 107 7.49 0.00 16.39
C ILE A 107 8.23 -1.18 15.78
N LEU A 108 8.15 -1.35 14.46
CA LEU A 108 8.72 -2.50 13.77
C LEU A 108 10.16 -2.26 13.28
N GLY A 109 10.60 -1.00 13.21
CA GLY A 109 11.91 -0.61 12.69
C GLY A 109 12.08 -0.99 11.21
N ILE A 110 11.00 -0.93 10.43
CA ILE A 110 10.97 -1.06 8.98
C ILE A 110 11.12 0.35 8.44
N GLN A 111 12.34 0.70 8.04
CA GLN A 111 12.70 2.05 7.61
C GLN A 111 13.28 1.97 6.20
N LEU A 112 12.88 2.89 5.34
CA LEU A 112 13.53 3.07 4.05
C LEU A 112 14.95 3.60 4.28
N ASP A 113 15.92 3.01 3.59
CA ASP A 113 17.30 3.47 3.56
C ASP A 113 17.38 4.73 2.70
N SER A 114 17.05 5.86 3.31
CA SER A 114 16.93 7.14 2.63
C SER A 114 17.18 8.29 3.60
N ASN A 115 17.61 9.44 3.05
CA ASN A 115 17.91 10.65 3.82
C ASN A 115 16.90 11.78 3.56
N TYR A 116 15.71 11.44 3.05
CA TYR A 116 14.67 12.44 2.80
C TYR A 116 13.99 12.85 4.12
N PRO A 117 13.61 14.13 4.28
CA PRO A 117 12.87 14.55 5.46
C PRO A 117 11.48 13.92 5.50
N GLY A 118 10.99 13.65 6.71
CA GLY A 118 9.63 13.18 6.93
C GLY A 118 8.58 14.22 6.53
N LEU A 119 7.36 13.75 6.22
CA LEU A 119 6.27 14.61 5.77
C LEU A 119 5.79 15.51 6.91
N TRP A 120 5.85 16.84 6.72
CA TRP A 120 5.37 17.86 7.68
C TRP A 120 5.96 17.74 9.09
N GLY A 121 7.18 17.23 9.22
CA GLY A 121 7.83 17.01 10.52
C GLY A 121 7.28 15.82 11.31
N LEU A 122 6.42 15.01 10.68
CA LEU A 122 6.11 13.66 11.13
C LEU A 122 7.20 12.73 10.57
N ASP A 123 7.75 11.85 11.40
CA ASP A 123 8.75 10.84 11.00
C ASP A 123 8.13 9.70 10.16
N VAL A 124 7.41 10.07 9.10
CA VAL A 124 6.75 9.18 8.13
C VAL A 124 7.00 9.67 6.71
N LEU A 125 6.94 8.75 5.73
CA LEU A 125 7.09 9.10 4.31
C LEU A 125 8.41 9.83 3.98
N HIS A 126 9.52 9.27 4.47
CA HIS A 126 10.88 9.69 4.14
C HIS A 126 11.23 9.34 2.69
N VAL A 127 10.57 9.99 1.73
CA VAL A 127 10.69 9.74 0.29
C VAL A 127 10.70 11.06 -0.48
N PRO A 128 11.20 11.09 -1.73
CA PRO A 128 11.08 12.25 -2.61
C PRO A 128 9.65 12.79 -2.70
N TRP A 129 9.51 14.10 -2.91
CA TRP A 129 8.20 14.78 -2.93
C TRP A 129 7.19 14.15 -3.91
N PHE A 130 7.64 13.65 -5.07
CA PHE A 130 6.74 13.01 -6.04
C PHE A 130 6.18 11.68 -5.54
N GLN A 131 6.97 10.93 -4.76
CA GLN A 131 6.49 9.73 -4.07
C GLN A 131 5.55 10.10 -2.94
N GLN A 132 5.80 11.17 -2.20
CA GLN A 132 4.85 11.64 -1.18
C GLN A 132 3.48 11.95 -1.80
N ILE A 133 3.45 12.60 -2.97
CA ILE A 133 2.21 12.81 -3.74
C ILE A 133 1.57 11.48 -4.12
N PHE A 134 2.34 10.53 -4.64
CA PHE A 134 1.82 9.19 -4.96
C PHE A 134 1.21 8.54 -3.71
N TYR A 135 1.93 8.54 -2.58
CA TYR A 135 1.45 7.97 -1.32
C TYR A 135 0.13 8.59 -0.86
N ILE A 136 0.00 9.92 -0.97
CA ILE A 136 -1.22 10.64 -0.56
C ILE A 136 -2.39 10.34 -1.50
N THR A 137 -2.11 10.20 -2.80
CA THR A 137 -3.15 10.16 -3.85
C THR A 137 -3.48 8.77 -4.37
N ALA A 138 -2.64 7.75 -4.12
CA ALA A 138 -2.81 6.42 -4.69
C ALA A 138 -4.16 5.80 -4.34
N GLY A 139 -4.58 5.84 -3.07
CA GLY A 139 -5.89 5.35 -2.63
C GLY A 139 -7.06 6.05 -3.34
N PRO A 140 -7.20 7.38 -3.24
CA PRO A 140 -8.26 8.14 -3.92
C PRO A 140 -8.30 7.91 -5.43
N ILE A 141 -7.14 7.99 -6.11
CA ILE A 141 -7.06 7.80 -7.57
C ILE A 141 -7.45 6.37 -7.94
N TYR A 142 -6.94 5.38 -7.21
CA TYR A 142 -7.29 3.98 -7.43
C TYR A 142 -8.81 3.74 -7.31
N LEU A 143 -9.44 4.27 -6.26
CA LEU A 143 -10.90 4.16 -6.08
C LEU A 143 -11.66 4.82 -7.24
N LEU A 144 -11.27 6.05 -7.63
CA LEU A 144 -11.89 6.75 -8.76
C LEU A 144 -11.75 5.98 -10.09
N VAL A 145 -10.58 5.41 -10.35
CA VAL A 145 -10.33 4.60 -11.55
C VAL A 145 -11.19 3.35 -11.54
N THR A 146 -11.25 2.63 -10.41
CA THR A 146 -12.08 1.42 -10.30
C THR A 146 -13.58 1.71 -10.42
N ASP A 147 -14.05 2.86 -9.91
CA ASP A 147 -15.44 3.30 -10.11
C ASP A 147 -15.72 3.69 -11.57
N TYR A 148 -14.83 4.44 -12.20
CA TYR A 148 -14.96 4.83 -13.60
C TYR A 148 -15.05 3.61 -14.53
N LEU A 149 -14.27 2.57 -14.23
CA LEU A 149 -14.26 1.31 -14.97
C LEU A 149 -15.39 0.35 -14.55
N ASN A 150 -16.23 0.71 -13.57
CA ASN A 150 -17.31 -0.11 -13.04
C ASN A 150 -16.86 -1.50 -12.56
N VAL A 151 -15.69 -1.56 -11.90
CA VAL A 151 -15.15 -2.80 -11.32
C VAL A 151 -16.02 -3.28 -10.15
N LYS A 152 -16.40 -4.57 -10.13
CA LYS A 152 -17.36 -5.19 -9.18
C LYS A 152 -16.87 -6.50 -8.57
#